data_AF-A0A938JNZ0-F1
#
_entry.id   AF-A0A938JNZ0-F1
#
_cell.length_a   1.000
_cell.length_b   1.000
_cell.length_c   1.000
_cell.angle_alpha   90.00
_cell.angle_beta   90.00
_cell.angle_gamma   90.00
#
_symmetry.space_group_name_H-M   'P 1'
#
loop_
_entity.id
_entity.type
_entity.pdbx_description
1 polymer ?
#
loop_
_entity_poly.entity_id
_entity_poly.type
_entity_poly.pdbx_seq_one_letter_code
_entity_poly.pdbx_strand_id
1 'polypeptide(L)'
;MSNLWLNTFLGITGKYIIKFIDSYYFWFVPVIIAYGIFLTIASCNLKRIEKRASLEIVRQAKIIAGKNPDINYANLIEGIEINWVELIKKYSFFPYISVEFGLWVNKANVENVRSTIMANERKVYLTLERHGVYLFEEQRQLRRNLYLEYFQRIIKK
;
A
#
# COMPACT_ATOMS: atom_id res chain seq x y z
N MET A 1 -12.35 18.34 -34.42
CA MET A 1 -13.51 18.27 -33.50
C MET A 1 -13.14 18.38 -32.02
N SER A 2 -11.98 17.87 -31.56
CA SER A 2 -11.51 17.97 -30.16
C SER A 2 -11.39 19.41 -29.63
N ASN A 3 -10.95 20.35 -30.48
CA ASN A 3 -10.76 21.76 -30.10
C ASN A 3 -12.06 22.52 -29.79
N LEU A 4 -13.21 22.06 -30.30
CA LEU A 4 -14.49 22.75 -30.12
C LEU A 4 -15.06 22.47 -28.73
N TRP A 5 -15.06 21.20 -28.31
CA TRP A 5 -15.52 20.76 -26.98
C TRP A 5 -14.67 21.31 -25.82
N LEU A 6 -13.35 21.39 -26.00
CA LEU A 6 -12.42 21.91 -24.99
C LEU A 6 -12.57 23.42 -24.79
N ASN A 7 -12.83 24.18 -25.85
CA ASN A 7 -13.11 25.62 -25.75
C ASN A 7 -14.44 25.90 -25.03
N THR A 8 -15.46 25.05 -25.21
CA THR A 8 -16.75 25.21 -24.51
C THR A 8 -16.66 24.92 -23.01
N PHE A 9 -15.82 23.98 -22.59
CA PHE A 9 -15.73 23.55 -21.19
C PHE A 9 -14.68 24.30 -20.35
N LEU A 10 -13.53 24.67 -20.93
CA LEU A 10 -12.42 25.30 -20.20
C LEU A 10 -12.20 26.78 -20.58
N GLY A 11 -13.00 27.30 -21.52
CA GLY A 11 -12.89 28.67 -22.00
C GLY A 11 -11.51 29.01 -22.58
N ILE A 12 -11.18 30.30 -22.54
CA ILE A 12 -9.89 30.84 -23.04
C ILE A 12 -8.70 30.18 -22.34
N THR A 13 -8.82 29.87 -21.03
CA THR A 13 -7.79 29.25 -20.21
C THR A 13 -7.43 27.83 -20.67
N GLY A 14 -8.42 27.05 -21.12
CA GLY A 14 -8.19 25.70 -21.67
C GLY A 14 -7.30 25.70 -22.90
N LYS A 15 -7.47 26.68 -23.79
CA LYS A 15 -6.63 26.84 -24.98
C LYS A 15 -5.16 27.05 -24.61
N TYR A 16 -4.87 27.81 -23.56
CA TYR A 16 -3.51 28.02 -23.07
C TYR A 16 -2.92 26.76 -22.43
N ILE A 17 -3.70 26.00 -21.66
CA ILE A 17 -3.26 24.74 -21.05
C ILE A 17 -2.94 23.69 -22.11
N ILE A 18 -3.80 23.51 -23.11
CA ILE A 18 -3.55 22.55 -24.20
C ILE A 18 -2.34 22.95 -25.00
N LYS A 19 -2.22 24.24 -25.37
CA LYS A 19 -1.06 24.74 -26.11
C LYS A 19 0.23 24.56 -25.32
N PHE A 20 0.18 24.76 -23.99
CA PHE A 20 1.31 24.48 -23.10
C PHE A 20 1.66 22.99 -23.10
N ILE A 21 0.70 22.09 -22.88
CA ILE A 21 0.95 20.64 -22.91
C ILE A 21 1.51 20.21 -24.25
N ASP A 22 0.94 20.67 -25.37
CA ASP A 22 1.39 20.33 -26.73
C ASP A 22 2.82 20.83 -27.00
N SER A 23 3.12 22.08 -26.61
CA SER A 23 4.45 22.68 -26.82
C SER A 23 5.55 22.04 -25.97
N TYR A 24 5.18 21.53 -24.78
CA TYR A 24 6.14 20.97 -23.82
C TYR A 24 5.99 19.44 -23.64
N TYR A 25 5.17 18.78 -24.47
CA TYR A 25 4.84 17.36 -24.35
C TYR A 25 6.10 16.49 -24.28
N PHE A 26 7.03 16.72 -25.21
CA PHE A 26 8.30 15.98 -25.30
C PHE A 26 9.23 16.22 -24.10
N TRP A 27 9.05 17.31 -23.35
CA TRP A 27 9.78 17.58 -22.11
C TRP A 27 9.11 16.97 -20.88
N PHE A 28 7.77 17.01 -20.82
CA PHE A 28 7.03 16.46 -19.69
C PHE A 28 6.97 14.94 -19.68
N VAL A 29 6.78 14.31 -20.85
CA VAL A 29 6.59 12.86 -20.95
C VAL A 29 7.77 12.07 -20.37
N PRO A 30 9.04 12.38 -20.71
CA PRO A 30 10.18 11.68 -20.11
C PRO A 30 10.24 11.84 -18.58
N VAL A 31 9.92 13.02 -18.05
CA VAL A 31 9.91 13.28 -16.60
C VAL A 31 8.82 12.45 -15.90
N ILE A 32 7.62 12.42 -16.48
CA ILE A 32 6.49 11.64 -15.96
C ILE A 32 6.82 10.14 -16.00
N ILE A 33 7.39 9.65 -17.09
CA ILE A 33 7.80 8.24 -17.24
C ILE A 33 8.88 7.89 -16.22
N ALA A 34 9.92 8.73 -16.10
CA ALA A 34 10.99 8.53 -15.13
C ALA A 34 10.44 8.49 -13.69
N TYR A 35 9.50 9.37 -13.37
CA TYR A 35 8.84 9.38 -12.07
C TYR A 35 7.96 8.14 -11.85
N GLY A 36 7.24 7.68 -12.88
CA GLY A 36 6.48 6.43 -12.83
C GLY A 36 7.35 5.20 -12.58
N ILE A 37 8.52 5.12 -13.22
CA ILE A 37 9.52 4.07 -12.95
C ILE A 37 10.00 4.17 -11.50
N PHE A 38 10.33 5.38 -11.02
CA PHE A 38 10.75 5.62 -9.64
C PHE A 38 9.71 5.15 -8.62
N LEU A 39 8.44 5.50 -8.83
CA LEU A 39 7.31 5.06 -8.00
C LEU A 39 7.16 3.54 -8.01
N THR A 40 7.30 2.93 -9.18
CA THR A 40 7.21 1.47 -9.33
C THR A 40 8.31 0.77 -8.52
N ILE A 41 9.55 1.26 -8.60
CA ILE A 41 10.68 0.74 -7.82
C ILE A 41 10.42 0.90 -6.32
N ALA A 42 9.97 2.08 -5.88
CA ALA A 42 9.65 2.35 -4.48
C ALA A 42 8.51 1.46 -3.95
N SER A 43 7.47 1.23 -4.76
CA SER A 43 6.36 0.33 -4.43
C SER A 43 6.80 -1.13 -4.33
N CYS A 44 7.61 -1.60 -5.28
CA CYS A 44 8.21 -2.93 -5.23
C CYS A 44 9.08 -3.13 -3.99
N ASN A 45 9.82 -2.09 -3.58
CA ASN A 45 10.62 -2.11 -2.35
C ASN A 45 9.74 -2.29 -1.11
N LEU A 46 8.66 -1.52 -0.98
CA LEU A 46 7.69 -1.67 0.11
C LEU A 46 7.08 -3.08 0.12
N LYS A 47 6.60 -3.56 -1.03
CA LYS A 47 6.00 -4.90 -1.16
C LYS A 47 6.93 -6.02 -0.70
N ARG A 48 8.23 -5.89 -0.98
CA ARG A 48 9.24 -6.88 -0.58
C ARG A 48 9.40 -6.93 0.93
N ILE A 49 9.52 -5.76 1.55
CA ILE A 49 9.62 -5.58 3.01
C ILE A 49 8.33 -6.11 3.66
N GLU A 50 7.17 -5.72 3.15
CA GLU A 50 5.85 -6.15 3.63
C GLU A 50 5.68 -7.66 3.61
N LYS A 51 6.05 -8.33 2.51
CA LYS A 51 5.95 -9.79 2.40
C LYS A 51 6.78 -10.49 3.47
N ARG A 52 7.96 -9.95 3.79
CA ARG A 52 8.84 -10.51 4.83
C ARG A 52 8.31 -10.24 6.23
N ALA A 53 7.83 -9.03 6.50
CA ALA A 53 7.18 -8.70 7.76
C ALA A 53 5.95 -9.60 8.00
N SER A 54 5.11 -9.78 6.98
CA SER A 54 3.93 -10.66 7.03
C SER A 54 4.28 -12.10 7.36
N LEU A 55 5.34 -12.65 6.75
CA LEU A 55 5.80 -14.01 7.05
C LEU A 55 6.29 -14.13 8.49
N GLU A 56 7.00 -13.12 8.99
CA GLU A 56 7.51 -13.11 10.37
C GLU A 56 6.38 -13.01 11.39
N ILE A 57 5.38 -12.15 11.15
CA ILE A 57 4.15 -12.04 11.93
C ILE A 57 3.45 -13.39 11.99
N VAL A 58 3.23 -14.04 10.84
CA VAL A 58 2.57 -15.35 10.78
C VAL A 58 3.38 -16.41 11.52
N ARG A 59 4.71 -16.40 11.39
CA ARG A 59 5.61 -17.35 12.07
C ARG A 59 5.47 -17.22 13.59
N GLN A 60 5.57 -16.00 14.12
CA GLN A 60 5.43 -15.74 15.55
C GLN A 60 4.01 -16.05 16.04
N ALA A 61 2.99 -15.63 15.30
CA ALA A 61 1.59 -15.91 15.61
C ALA A 61 1.31 -17.41 15.74
N LYS A 62 1.83 -18.24 14.82
CA LYS A 62 1.69 -19.70 14.91
C LYS A 62 2.37 -20.29 16.15
N ILE A 63 3.52 -19.76 16.52
CA ILE A 63 4.25 -20.21 17.72
C ILE A 63 3.47 -19.83 18.99
N ILE A 64 2.91 -18.62 19.04
CA ILE A 64 2.15 -18.13 20.19
C ILE A 64 0.82 -18.88 20.31
N ALA A 65 0.04 -18.99 19.23
CA ALA A 65 -1.23 -19.71 19.21
C ALA A 65 -1.06 -21.21 19.49
N GLY A 66 0.06 -21.82 19.07
CA GLY A 66 0.38 -23.21 19.39
C GLY A 66 0.68 -23.44 20.88
N LYS A 67 1.14 -22.42 21.61
CA LYS A 67 1.39 -22.49 23.06
C LYS A 67 0.16 -22.11 23.88
N ASN A 68 -0.70 -21.24 23.34
CA ASN A 68 -1.90 -20.76 24.00
C ASN A 68 -3.06 -20.68 22.98
N PRO A 69 -3.83 -21.77 22.80
CA PRO A 69 -4.86 -21.86 21.76
C PRO A 69 -6.06 -20.92 21.98
N ASP A 70 -6.27 -20.47 23.23
CA ASP A 70 -7.38 -19.57 23.60
C ASP A 70 -6.98 -18.09 23.61
N ILE A 71 -5.83 -17.74 23.02
CA ILE A 71 -5.34 -16.37 23.01
C ILE A 71 -6.23 -15.47 22.12
N ASN A 72 -6.66 -14.33 22.67
CA ASN A 72 -7.37 -13.29 21.93
C ASN A 72 -6.42 -12.56 20.94
N TYR A 73 -6.97 -12.04 19.84
CA TYR A 73 -6.24 -11.25 18.83
C TYR A 73 -5.42 -10.10 19.41
N ALA A 74 -5.97 -9.33 20.34
CA ALA A 74 -5.26 -8.21 20.96
C ALA A 74 -3.95 -8.68 21.64
N ASN A 75 -4.07 -9.73 22.46
CA ASN A 75 -2.93 -10.36 23.15
C ASN A 75 -1.95 -11.02 22.16
N LEU A 76 -2.44 -11.56 21.04
CA LEU A 76 -1.60 -12.12 19.99
C LEU A 76 -0.74 -11.03 19.34
N ILE A 77 -1.32 -9.89 18.97
CA ILE A 77 -0.58 -8.79 18.33
C ILE A 77 0.46 -8.22 19.30
N GLU A 78 0.11 -8.03 20.57
CA GLU A 78 1.04 -7.54 21.59
C GLU A 78 2.25 -8.46 21.76
N GLY A 79 2.07 -9.77 21.57
CA GLY A 79 3.15 -10.75 21.63
C GLY A 79 4.06 -10.81 20.39
N ILE A 80 3.73 -10.09 19.31
CA ILE A 80 4.51 -10.11 18.07
C ILE A 80 5.54 -8.99 18.08
N GLU A 81 6.82 -9.37 18.13
CA GLU A 81 7.94 -8.44 18.14
C GLU A 81 8.73 -8.55 16.83
N ILE A 82 8.65 -7.52 15.99
CA ILE A 82 9.35 -7.46 14.70
C ILE A 82 10.58 -6.57 14.83
N ASN A 83 11.76 -7.13 14.55
CA ASN A 83 12.98 -6.34 14.40
C ASN A 83 12.99 -5.59 13.06
N TRP A 84 12.32 -4.43 13.03
CA TRP A 84 12.18 -3.61 11.84
C TRP A 84 13.52 -3.12 11.27
N VAL A 85 14.50 -2.83 12.13
CA VAL A 85 15.82 -2.35 11.71
C VAL A 85 16.52 -3.39 10.86
N GLU A 86 16.58 -4.63 11.34
CA GLU A 86 17.20 -5.74 10.62
C GLU A 86 16.43 -6.05 9.34
N LEU A 87 15.10 -6.06 9.40
CA LEU A 87 14.24 -6.35 8.26
C LEU A 87 14.47 -5.34 7.12
N ILE A 88 14.50 -4.05 7.44
CA ILE A 88 14.77 -3.00 6.44
C ILE A 88 16.19 -3.11 5.91
N LYS A 89 17.19 -3.29 6.78
CA LYS A 89 18.60 -3.42 6.34
C LYS A 89 18.82 -4.60 5.40
N LYS A 90 18.11 -5.71 5.60
CA LYS A 90 18.27 -6.95 4.83
C LYS A 90 17.44 -6.98 3.55
N TYR A 91 16.26 -6.37 3.54
CA TYR A 91 15.28 -6.52 2.45
C TYR A 91 14.98 -5.23 1.68
N SER A 92 15.40 -4.06 2.18
CA SER A 92 15.32 -2.82 1.43
C SER A 92 16.44 -2.78 0.39
N PHE A 93 16.05 -2.63 -0.87
CA PHE A 93 17.00 -2.45 -1.99
C PHE A 93 16.97 -1.03 -2.56
N PHE A 94 16.05 -0.19 -2.08
CA PHE A 94 15.85 1.17 -2.53
C PHE A 94 15.63 2.09 -1.32
N PRO A 95 16.17 3.33 -1.31
CA PRO A 95 16.03 4.21 -0.15
C PRO A 95 14.62 4.78 0.04
N TYR A 96 13.70 4.53 -0.90
CA TYR A 96 12.32 5.00 -0.83
C TYR A 96 11.31 3.86 -0.87
N ILE A 97 10.13 4.16 -0.34
CA ILE A 97 8.94 3.33 -0.37
C ILE A 97 7.76 4.14 -0.89
N SER A 98 6.83 3.48 -1.56
CA SER A 98 5.55 4.07 -1.97
C SER A 98 4.44 3.05 -1.80
N VAL A 99 3.24 3.51 -1.52
CA VAL A 99 2.02 2.68 -1.62
C VAL A 99 1.65 2.56 -3.10
N GLU A 100 1.08 1.44 -3.54
CA GLU A 100 0.79 1.17 -4.96
C GLU A 100 -0.01 2.27 -5.68
N PHE A 101 -0.91 2.95 -4.97
CA PHE A 101 -1.73 4.05 -5.50
C PHE A 101 -1.28 5.43 -4.98
N GLY A 102 -0.16 5.50 -4.28
CA GLY A 102 0.42 6.73 -3.76
C GLY A 102 1.24 7.45 -4.81
N LEU A 103 0.95 8.74 -5.01
CA LEU A 103 1.80 9.65 -5.80
C LEU A 103 2.97 10.22 -4.99
N TRP A 104 3.11 9.82 -3.72
CA TRP A 104 4.11 10.33 -2.80
C TRP A 104 5.04 9.22 -2.34
N VAL A 105 6.33 9.54 -2.28
CA VAL A 105 7.39 8.62 -1.88
C VAL A 105 7.92 9.02 -0.51
N ASN A 106 8.10 8.04 0.36
CA ASN A 106 8.65 8.22 1.70
C ASN A 106 10.02 7.55 1.79
N LYS A 107 10.90 8.02 2.66
CA LYS A 107 12.16 7.31 2.94
C LYS A 107 11.88 5.96 3.61
N ALA A 108 12.65 4.95 3.26
CA ALA A 108 12.58 3.60 3.83
C ALA A 108 13.22 3.53 5.22
N ASN A 109 12.65 4.24 6.20
CA ASN A 109 13.04 4.17 7.61
C ASN A 109 12.05 3.30 8.41
N VAL A 110 12.42 2.95 9.65
CA VAL A 110 11.61 2.09 10.53
C VAL A 110 10.20 2.65 10.72
N GLU A 111 10.09 3.93 10.99
CA GLU A 111 8.81 4.60 11.28
C GLU A 111 7.85 4.56 10.09
N ASN A 112 8.30 4.96 8.89
CA ASN A 112 7.48 5.00 7.69
C ASN A 112 7.11 3.58 7.24
N VAL A 113 8.04 2.62 7.31
CA VAL A 113 7.76 1.23 6.95
C VAL A 113 6.76 0.61 7.91
N ARG A 114 6.98 0.74 9.22
CA ARG A 114 6.09 0.21 10.25
C ARG A 114 4.70 0.81 10.13
N SER A 115 4.60 2.14 10.08
CA SER A 115 3.31 2.83 9.94
C SER A 115 2.60 2.44 8.65
N THR A 116 3.31 2.34 7.51
CA THR A 116 2.68 1.97 6.24
C THR A 116 2.18 0.53 6.23
N ILE A 117 2.93 -0.43 6.82
CA ILE A 117 2.54 -1.84 6.85
C ILE A 117 1.44 -2.09 7.90
N MET A 118 1.56 -1.48 9.08
CA MET A 118 0.68 -1.71 10.23
C MET A 118 -0.53 -0.78 10.28
N ALA A 119 -0.62 0.25 9.43
CA ALA A 119 -1.78 1.16 9.40
C ALA A 119 -3.13 0.47 9.16
N ASN A 120 -3.13 -0.75 8.65
CA ASN A 120 -4.36 -1.50 8.38
C ASN A 120 -4.38 -2.80 9.18
N GLU A 121 -4.86 -2.73 10.42
CA GLU A 121 -5.04 -3.90 11.31
C GLU A 121 -5.86 -5.01 10.63
N ARG A 122 -6.90 -4.64 9.87
CA ARG A 122 -7.70 -5.58 9.08
C ARG A 122 -6.88 -6.36 8.06
N LYS A 123 -5.83 -5.76 7.49
CA LYS A 123 -4.90 -6.43 6.57
C LYS A 123 -4.05 -7.48 7.32
N VAL A 124 -3.61 -7.17 8.54
CA VAL A 124 -2.87 -8.11 9.39
C VAL A 124 -3.77 -9.28 9.78
N TYR A 125 -4.99 -9.01 10.24
CA TYR A 125 -5.99 -10.02 10.54
C TYR A 125 -6.25 -10.96 9.36
N LEU A 126 -6.56 -10.41 8.19
CA LEU A 126 -6.80 -11.21 6.97
C LEU A 126 -5.57 -12.01 6.54
N THR A 127 -4.37 -11.50 6.80
CA THR A 127 -3.13 -12.23 6.52
C THR A 127 -3.00 -13.42 7.46
N LEU A 128 -3.28 -13.26 8.75
CA LEU A 128 -3.27 -14.35 9.73
C LEU A 128 -4.34 -15.41 9.41
N GLU A 129 -5.57 -14.99 9.10
CA GLU A 129 -6.68 -15.87 8.73
C GLU A 129 -6.34 -16.71 7.49
N ARG A 130 -5.80 -16.07 6.43
CA ARG A 130 -5.36 -16.77 5.20
C ARG A 130 -4.26 -17.80 5.45
N HIS A 131 -3.47 -17.64 6.51
CA HIS A 131 -2.40 -18.58 6.88
C HIS A 131 -2.81 -19.59 7.96
N GLY A 132 -4.11 -19.66 8.28
CA GLY A 132 -4.70 -20.65 9.18
C GLY A 132 -4.59 -20.33 10.66
N VAL A 133 -4.27 -19.08 11.03
CA VAL A 133 -4.33 -18.61 12.42
C VAL A 133 -5.74 -18.07 12.64
N TYR A 134 -6.63 -18.93 13.15
CA TYR A 134 -7.99 -18.58 13.50
C TYR A 134 -8.03 -18.12 14.95
N LEU A 135 -8.51 -16.90 15.17
CA LEU A 135 -8.70 -16.33 16.50
C LEU A 135 -10.19 -16.35 16.80
N PHE A 136 -10.57 -16.93 17.94
CA PHE A 136 -11.96 -16.99 18.36
C PHE A 136 -12.39 -15.62 18.93
N GLU A 137 -13.52 -15.12 18.38
CA GLU A 137 -14.25 -13.87 18.68
C GLU A 137 -13.51 -12.58 18.26
N GLU A 138 -14.02 -11.72 17.37
CA GLU A 138 -15.38 -11.18 17.24
C GLU A 138 -16.14 -11.57 15.96
N GLN A 139 -17.47 -11.49 16.07
CA GLN A 139 -18.52 -11.73 15.09
C GLN A 139 -18.11 -11.69 13.61
N ARG A 140 -18.49 -12.75 12.90
CA ARG A 140 -18.59 -12.86 11.43
C ARG A 140 -19.17 -11.60 10.77
N GLN A 141 -18.34 -10.59 10.51
CA GLN A 141 -18.61 -9.68 9.41
C GLN A 141 -18.18 -10.42 8.14
N LEU A 142 -19.18 -11.03 7.50
CA LEU A 142 -19.19 -11.58 6.14
C LEU A 142 -17.91 -11.28 5.37
N ARG A 143 -17.25 -12.33 4.83
CA ARG A 143 -16.23 -12.25 3.78
C ARG A 143 -16.60 -11.18 2.74
N ARG A 144 -16.19 -9.93 2.98
CA ARG A 144 -16.34 -8.83 2.04
C ARG A 144 -15.05 -8.78 1.26
N ASN A 145 -15.17 -9.06 -0.03
CA ASN A 145 -14.04 -9.09 -0.94
C ASN A 145 -13.43 -7.68 -0.98
N LEU A 146 -12.21 -7.52 -0.47
CA LEU A 146 -11.52 -6.21 -0.37
C LEU A 146 -11.42 -5.48 -1.71
N TYR A 147 -11.31 -6.23 -2.81
CA TYR A 147 -11.33 -5.68 -4.17
C TYR A 147 -12.67 -5.00 -4.49
N LEU A 148 -13.79 -5.60 -4.10
CA LEU A 148 -15.13 -5.03 -4.30
C LEU A 148 -15.33 -3.76 -3.46
N GLU A 149 -14.82 -3.69 -2.23
CA GLU A 149 -14.92 -2.48 -1.40
C GLU A 149 -14.07 -1.33 -1.96
N TYR A 150 -12.88 -1.63 -2.49
CA TYR A 150 -12.04 -0.63 -3.14
C TYR A 150 -12.69 -0.08 -4.42
N PHE A 151 -13.23 -0.96 -5.27
CA PHE A 151 -14.00 -0.55 -6.46
C PHE A 151 -15.27 0.22 -6.08
N GLN A 152 -16.02 -0.19 -5.05
CA GLN A 152 -17.23 0.51 -4.61
C GLN A 152 -16.94 1.90 -4.04
N ARG A 153 -15.80 2.12 -3.38
CA ARG A 153 -15.39 3.47 -2.95
C ARG A 153 -15.02 4.38 -4.11
N ILE A 154 -14.46 3.83 -5.19
CA ILE A 154 -14.13 4.58 -6.40
C ILE A 154 -15.40 4.92 -7.19
N ILE A 155 -16.39 4.01 -7.22
CA ILE A 155 -17.64 4.18 -7.98
C ILE A 155 -18.66 5.09 -7.26
N LYS A 156 -18.61 5.21 -5.93
CA LYS A 156 -19.53 6.07 -5.14
C LYS A 156 -19.07 7.52 -4.97
N LYS A 157 -17.95 7.92 -5.58
CA LYS A 157 -17.49 9.31 -5.61
C LYS A 157 -17.75 9.90 -6.99
#